data_AF-A0A968XPD8-F1
#
_entry.id   AF-A0A968XPD8-F1
#
_cell.length_a   1.000
_cell.length_b   1.000
_cell.length_c   1.000
_cell.angle_alpha   90.00
_cell.angle_beta   90.00
_cell.angle_gamma   90.00
#
_symmetry.space_group_name_H-M   'P 1'
#
loop_
_entity.id
_entity.type
_entity.pdbx_description
1 polymer ?
#
loop_
_entity_poly.entity_id
_entity_poly.type
_entity_poly.pdbx_seq_one_letter_code
_entity_poly.pdbx_strand_id
1 'polypeptide(L)'
;MPLNERLAALAQLRERILGQRSGLLDFKAFATNSAGDASDAEARLLQRINDAIAVLETFPEADQRDIRDVISTITSGQDLDLKRFGGANAAALTALQTDAELDDYTYRVAGCVGEFWTRICRRNLFPNARIDDAELLRNGIRFGKGLQLVNILRDLPRDLRNGRCYLPRERLARAGLVPEQLLDAGNAPQLKAVYEPLLDLASEHLAAGWCYTNAL
;
A
#
# COMPACT_ATOMS: atom_id res chain seq x y z
N MET A 1 18.05 10.33 2.46
CA MET A 1 17.57 10.53 3.84
C MET A 1 17.63 9.21 4.61
N PRO A 2 18.19 9.22 5.83
CA PRO A 2 18.28 8.04 6.71
C PRO A 2 16.96 7.32 6.97
N LEU A 3 17.02 6.01 7.28
CA LEU A 3 15.84 5.17 7.57
C LEU A 3 15.09 5.63 8.84
N ASN A 4 15.82 5.95 9.91
CA ASN A 4 15.27 6.43 11.17
C ASN A 4 14.50 7.75 11.00
N GLU A 5 15.00 8.67 10.17
CA GLU A 5 14.30 9.93 9.87
C GLU A 5 12.97 9.68 9.14
N ARG A 6 12.95 8.75 8.17
CA ARG A 6 11.73 8.35 7.46
C ARG A 6 10.69 7.73 8.40
N LEU A 7 11.12 6.80 9.25
CA LEU A 7 10.25 6.16 10.25
C LEU A 7 9.71 7.18 11.25
N ALA A 8 10.55 8.11 11.72
CA ALA A 8 10.13 9.16 12.63
C ALA A 8 9.09 10.09 11.99
N ALA A 9 9.24 10.46 10.71
CA ALA A 9 8.26 11.30 10.03
C ALA A 9 6.91 10.60 9.82
N LEU A 10 6.91 9.31 9.47
CA LEU A 10 5.66 8.53 9.39
C LEU A 10 4.96 8.45 10.75
N ALA A 11 5.71 8.22 11.83
CA ALA A 11 5.17 8.22 13.18
C ALA A 11 4.56 9.58 13.55
N GLN A 12 5.28 10.68 13.27
CA GLN A 12 4.79 12.03 13.53
C GLN A 12 3.51 12.35 12.74
N LEU A 13 3.44 11.98 11.46
CA LEU A 13 2.25 12.15 10.64
C LEU A 13 1.06 11.39 11.23
N ARG A 14 1.26 10.11 11.58
CA ARG A 14 0.22 9.26 12.17
C ARG A 14 -0.27 9.83 13.50
N GLU A 15 0.64 10.16 14.42
CA GLU A 15 0.29 10.76 15.71
C GLU A 15 -0.49 12.08 15.54
N ARG A 16 -0.09 12.91 14.58
CA ARG A 16 -0.75 14.20 14.32
C ARG A 16 -2.16 14.02 13.73
N ILE A 17 -2.34 13.08 12.81
CA ILE A 17 -3.64 12.79 12.19
C ILE A 17 -4.60 12.13 13.19
N LEU A 18 -4.09 11.27 14.06
CA LEU A 18 -4.86 10.62 15.13
C LEU A 18 -5.15 11.54 16.33
N GLY A 19 -4.71 12.80 16.32
CA GLY A 19 -4.90 13.74 17.42
C GLY A 19 -4.09 13.42 18.69
N GLN A 20 -3.13 12.50 18.59
CA GLN A 20 -2.27 12.06 19.70
C GLN A 20 -1.11 13.03 19.96
N ARG A 21 -0.83 13.92 19.00
CA ARG A 21 0.19 14.95 19.06
C ARG A 21 -0.40 16.31 18.73
N SER A 22 -0.05 17.30 19.55
CA SER A 22 -0.23 18.72 19.24
C SER A 22 1.07 19.30 18.63
N GLY A 23 0.92 20.19 17.63
CA GLY A 23 2.04 20.83 16.93
C GLY A 23 1.99 20.68 15.42
N LEU A 24 2.69 21.60 14.73
CA LEU A 24 2.83 21.56 13.28
C LEU A 24 3.85 20.49 12.87
N LEU A 25 3.62 19.85 11.72
CA LEU A 25 4.59 18.98 11.09
C LEU A 25 5.56 19.82 10.24
N ASP A 26 6.85 19.47 10.28
CA ASP A 26 7.86 20.05 9.39
C ASP A 26 8.48 18.95 8.52
N PHE A 27 8.06 18.90 7.26
CA PHE A 27 8.57 17.97 6.25
C PHE A 27 9.41 18.68 5.17
N LYS A 28 9.94 19.88 5.44
CA LYS A 28 10.77 20.60 4.45
C LYS A 28 11.97 19.79 3.98
N ALA A 29 12.63 19.06 4.89
CA ALA A 29 13.74 18.19 4.54
C ALA A 29 13.35 17.08 3.56
N PHE A 30 12.10 16.61 3.58
CA PHE A 30 11.56 15.61 2.64
C PHE A 30 11.27 16.25 1.27
N ALA A 31 10.84 17.51 1.26
CA ALA A 31 10.60 18.28 0.04
C ALA A 31 11.90 18.60 -0.74
N THR A 32 13.06 18.61 -0.07
CA THR A 32 14.36 18.92 -0.70
C THR A 32 15.28 17.70 -0.89
N ASN A 33 15.25 16.72 0.03
CA ASN A 33 16.13 15.53 0.00
C ASN A 33 15.52 14.34 -0.73
N SER A 34 14.47 14.55 -1.50
CA SER A 34 13.98 13.57 -2.47
C SER A 34 15.01 13.46 -3.59
N ALA A 35 16.11 12.75 -3.31
CA ALA A 35 17.16 12.39 -4.25
C ALA A 35 16.56 11.46 -5.32
N GLY A 36 15.82 12.04 -6.28
CA GLY A 36 15.39 11.36 -7.50
C GLY A 36 13.98 11.70 -8.00
N ASP A 37 12.94 11.65 -7.17
CA ASP A 37 11.60 11.35 -7.71
C ASP A 37 10.41 12.15 -7.14
N ALA A 38 10.58 13.04 -6.16
CA ALA A 38 9.44 13.88 -5.76
C ALA A 38 9.26 14.99 -6.81
N SER A 39 8.16 14.91 -7.54
CA SER A 39 7.72 16.00 -8.40
C SER A 39 7.58 17.30 -7.60
N ASP A 40 7.69 18.45 -8.26
CA ASP A 40 7.45 19.75 -7.62
C ASP A 40 6.08 19.80 -6.91
N ALA A 41 5.11 19.03 -7.40
CA ALA A 41 3.79 18.91 -6.78
C ALA A 41 3.83 18.19 -5.43
N GLU A 42 4.56 17.08 -5.31
CA GLU A 42 4.72 16.34 -4.05
C GLU A 42 5.51 17.16 -3.02
N ALA A 43 6.57 17.85 -3.46
CA ALA A 43 7.33 18.77 -2.60
C ALA A 43 6.43 19.89 -2.04
N ARG A 44 5.58 20.49 -2.88
CA ARG A 44 4.59 21.49 -2.44
C ARG A 44 3.57 20.90 -1.47
N LEU A 45 3.09 19.68 -1.71
CA LEU A 45 2.13 19.02 -0.80
C LEU A 45 2.75 18.83 0.60
N LEU A 46 4.00 18.36 0.67
CA LEU A 46 4.71 18.18 1.94
C LEU A 46 4.92 19.51 2.68
N GLN A 47 5.20 20.59 1.96
CA GLN A 47 5.31 21.94 2.54
C GLN A 47 3.96 22.46 3.08
N ARG A 48 2.84 22.02 2.51
CA ARG A 48 1.49 22.42 2.90
C ARG A 48 0.74 21.35 3.70
N ILE A 49 1.45 20.39 4.30
CA ILE A 49 0.83 19.28 5.03
C ILE A 49 -0.07 19.77 6.18
N ASN A 50 0.31 20.85 6.86
CA ASN A 50 -0.49 21.43 7.93
C ASN A 50 -1.80 22.04 7.41
N ASP A 51 -1.82 22.59 6.20
CA ASP A 51 -3.05 23.08 5.57
C ASP A 51 -3.97 21.91 5.23
N ALA A 52 -3.42 20.79 4.72
CA ALA A 52 -4.19 19.59 4.44
C ALA A 52 -4.82 18.99 5.71
N ILE A 53 -4.07 19.00 6.82
CA ILE A 53 -4.59 18.59 8.14
C ILE A 53 -5.66 19.57 8.63
N ALA A 54 -5.49 20.89 8.44
CA ALA A 54 -6.53 21.86 8.80
C ALA A 54 -7.82 21.63 8.00
N VAL A 55 -7.70 21.27 6.72
CA VAL A 55 -8.85 20.89 5.88
C VAL A 55 -9.51 19.59 6.37
N LEU A 56 -8.75 18.60 6.85
CA LEU A 56 -9.32 17.39 7.44
C LEU A 56 -10.29 17.73 8.59
N GLU A 57 -9.95 18.69 9.44
CA GLU A 57 -10.79 19.08 10.58
C GLU A 57 -12.12 19.76 10.18
N THR A 58 -12.31 20.11 8.90
CA THR A 58 -13.56 20.71 8.41
C THR A 58 -14.59 19.68 7.93
N PHE A 59 -14.21 18.41 7.77
CA PHE A 59 -15.11 17.35 7.35
C PHE A 59 -16.08 16.93 8.47
N PRO A 60 -17.22 16.28 8.14
CA PRO A 60 -18.07 15.63 9.13
C PRO A 60 -17.31 14.58 9.97
N GLU A 61 -17.68 14.42 11.23
CA GLU A 61 -16.96 13.52 12.17
C GLU A 61 -16.84 12.07 11.67
N ALA A 62 -17.83 11.58 10.95
CA ALA A 62 -17.82 10.23 10.39
C ALA A 62 -16.75 10.08 9.29
N ASP A 63 -16.64 11.08 8.41
CA ASP A 63 -15.65 11.08 7.33
C ASP A 63 -14.24 11.30 7.88
N GLN A 64 -14.09 12.17 8.89
CA GLN A 64 -12.82 12.32 9.59
C GLN A 64 -12.34 10.99 10.19
N ARG A 65 -13.26 10.20 10.76
CA ARG A 65 -12.95 8.88 11.32
C ARG A 65 -12.40 7.94 10.25
N ASP A 66 -13.11 7.81 9.13
CA ASP A 66 -12.68 6.94 8.03
C ASP A 66 -11.34 7.40 7.43
N ILE A 67 -11.12 8.72 7.30
CA ILE A 67 -9.83 9.27 6.83
C ILE A 67 -8.71 8.93 7.82
N ARG A 68 -8.94 9.09 9.12
CA ARG A 68 -7.95 8.77 10.16
C ARG A 68 -7.63 7.27 10.18
N ASP A 69 -8.64 6.41 10.02
CA ASP A 69 -8.49 4.95 10.01
C ASP A 69 -7.68 4.46 8.81
N VAL A 70 -7.96 4.98 7.60
CA VAL A 70 -7.20 4.61 6.41
C VAL A 70 -5.76 5.10 6.49
N ILE A 71 -5.52 6.32 6.99
CA ILE A 71 -4.16 6.85 7.16
C ILE A 71 -3.38 6.04 8.21
N SER A 72 -4.00 5.68 9.33
CA SER A 72 -3.38 4.83 10.34
C SER A 72 -2.95 3.48 9.75
N THR A 73 -3.84 2.88 8.96
CA THR A 73 -3.59 1.58 8.33
C THR A 73 -2.48 1.67 7.27
N ILE A 74 -2.55 2.63 6.34
CA ILE A 74 -1.58 2.76 5.25
C ILE A 74 -0.18 3.12 5.77
N THR A 75 -0.09 4.01 6.76
CA THR A 75 1.19 4.38 7.37
C THR A 75 1.79 3.22 8.17
N SER A 76 0.97 2.33 8.75
CA SER A 76 1.45 1.09 9.36
C SER A 76 2.08 0.14 8.34
N GLY A 77 1.51 0.05 7.13
CA GLY A 77 2.07 -0.73 6.03
C GLY A 77 3.40 -0.15 5.53
N GLN A 78 3.48 1.18 5.40
CA GLN A 78 4.72 1.88 5.01
C GLN A 78 5.83 1.74 6.07
N ASP A 79 5.49 1.77 7.35
CA ASP A 79 6.43 1.52 8.44
C ASP A 79 7.00 0.09 8.40
N LEU A 80 6.14 -0.91 8.23
CA LEU A 80 6.56 -2.32 8.07
C LEU A 80 7.44 -2.50 6.83
N ASP A 81 7.07 -1.88 5.71
CA ASP A 81 7.84 -1.91 4.47
C ASP A 81 9.23 -1.29 4.66
N LEU A 82 9.33 -0.11 5.29
CA LEU A 82 10.61 0.53 5.60
C LEU A 82 11.46 -0.31 6.56
N LYS A 83 10.87 -0.92 7.58
CA LYS A 83 11.60 -1.81 8.50
C LYS A 83 12.12 -3.05 7.80
N ARG A 84 11.33 -3.63 6.89
CA ARG A 84 11.69 -4.82 6.14
C ARG A 84 12.76 -4.52 5.08
N PHE A 85 12.57 -3.48 4.27
CA PHE A 85 13.38 -3.21 3.09
C PHE A 85 14.37 -2.05 3.26
N GLY A 86 14.40 -1.37 4.40
CA GLY A 86 15.18 -0.13 4.59
C GLY A 86 16.69 -0.29 4.46
N GLY A 87 17.21 -1.51 4.63
CA GLY A 87 18.61 -1.88 4.38
C GLY A 87 18.80 -2.76 3.14
N ALA A 88 17.73 -3.06 2.40
CA ALA A 88 17.80 -3.91 1.22
C ALA A 88 18.56 -3.21 0.09
N ASN A 89 19.30 -4.00 -0.68
CA ASN A 89 20.05 -3.52 -1.83
C ASN A 89 20.19 -4.64 -2.86
N ALA A 90 20.66 -4.31 -4.06
CA ALA A 90 20.78 -5.27 -5.15
C ALA A 90 21.67 -6.49 -4.82
N ALA A 91 22.59 -6.37 -3.85
CA ALA A 91 23.47 -7.48 -3.42
C ALA A 91 22.86 -8.36 -2.33
N ALA A 92 21.78 -7.91 -1.67
CA ALA A 92 21.09 -8.65 -0.61
C ALA A 92 19.59 -8.38 -0.67
N LEU A 93 18.87 -9.25 -1.40
CA LEU A 93 17.43 -9.15 -1.55
C LEU A 93 16.72 -9.53 -0.26
N THR A 94 15.81 -8.66 0.16
CA THR A 94 14.86 -8.98 1.22
C THR A 94 13.53 -9.39 0.60
N ALA A 95 12.89 -10.41 1.17
CA ALA A 95 11.63 -10.94 0.66
C ALA A 95 10.57 -11.06 1.75
N LEU A 96 9.29 -11.05 1.35
CA LEU A 96 8.20 -11.57 2.19
C LEU A 96 8.44 -13.06 2.47
N GLN A 97 8.01 -13.54 3.62
CA GLN A 97 8.17 -14.95 4.00
C GLN A 97 7.01 -15.79 3.49
N THR A 98 5.77 -15.35 3.76
CA THR A 98 4.57 -16.16 3.62
C THR A 98 3.48 -15.47 2.81
N ASP A 99 2.48 -16.24 2.38
CA ASP A 99 1.26 -15.70 1.74
C ASP A 99 0.47 -14.79 2.66
N ALA A 100 0.47 -15.06 3.96
CA ALA A 100 -0.19 -14.21 4.95
C ALA A 100 0.49 -12.83 5.03
N GLU A 101 1.82 -12.75 4.89
CA GLU A 101 2.51 -11.46 4.83
C GLU A 101 2.18 -10.69 3.54
N LEU A 102 2.03 -11.38 2.41
CA LEU A 102 1.60 -10.75 1.16
C LEU A 102 0.16 -10.22 1.26
N ASP A 103 -0.72 -11.02 1.86
CA ASP A 103 -2.12 -10.66 2.08
C ASP A 103 -2.27 -9.46 3.02
N ASP A 104 -1.55 -9.45 4.15
CA ASP A 104 -1.50 -8.33 5.09
C ASP A 104 -0.89 -7.08 4.45
N TYR A 105 0.20 -7.24 3.69
CA TYR A 105 0.83 -6.13 2.98
C TYR A 105 -0.14 -5.48 1.99
N THR A 106 -0.72 -6.26 1.08
CA THR A 106 -1.67 -5.77 0.07
C THR A 106 -2.92 -5.15 0.70
N TYR A 107 -3.39 -5.68 1.83
CA TYR A 107 -4.46 -5.03 2.59
C TYR A 107 -4.01 -3.66 3.13
N ARG A 108 -2.90 -3.59 3.85
CA ARG A 108 -2.44 -2.35 4.49
C ARG A 108 -2.18 -1.24 3.49
N VAL A 109 -1.58 -1.54 2.34
CA VAL A 109 -1.17 -0.50 1.39
C VAL A 109 -2.22 -0.17 0.31
N ALA A 110 -3.25 -1.00 0.14
CA ALA A 110 -4.24 -0.79 -0.92
C ALA A 110 -5.65 -1.29 -0.58
N GLY A 111 -5.81 -2.45 0.07
CA GLY A 111 -7.12 -2.97 0.47
C GLY A 111 -7.88 -2.02 1.41
N CYS A 112 -7.18 -1.41 2.38
CA CYS A 112 -7.75 -0.43 3.30
C CYS A 112 -8.25 0.84 2.58
N VAL A 113 -7.63 1.19 1.44
CA VAL A 113 -8.06 2.32 0.59
C VAL A 113 -9.37 1.98 -0.12
N GLY A 114 -9.53 0.71 -0.54
CA GLY A 114 -10.80 0.21 -1.07
C GLY A 114 -11.93 0.26 -0.02
N GLU A 115 -11.66 -0.17 1.20
CA GLU A 115 -12.59 -0.03 2.33
C GLU A 115 -12.96 1.44 2.61
N PHE A 116 -11.97 2.32 2.68
CA PHE A 116 -12.16 3.74 2.89
C PHE A 116 -13.12 4.36 1.86
N TRP A 117 -12.82 4.18 0.57
CA TRP A 117 -13.65 4.73 -0.49
C TRP A 117 -15.04 4.11 -0.50
N THR A 118 -15.16 2.83 -0.16
CA THR A 118 -16.47 2.18 -0.02
C THR A 118 -17.32 2.89 1.03
N ARG A 119 -16.76 3.15 2.23
CA ARG A 119 -17.47 3.83 3.32
C ARG A 119 -17.86 5.27 2.93
N ILE A 120 -16.91 6.03 2.36
CA ILE A 120 -17.14 7.42 1.95
C ILE A 120 -18.22 7.52 0.87
N CYS A 121 -18.11 6.74 -0.20
CA CYS A 121 -19.05 6.78 -1.32
C CYS A 121 -20.43 6.28 -0.90
N ARG A 122 -20.49 5.17 -0.15
CA ARG A 122 -21.77 4.63 0.34
C ARG A 122 -22.52 5.64 1.21
N ARG A 123 -21.81 6.36 2.08
CA ARG A 123 -22.40 7.37 2.97
C ARG A 123 -22.82 8.63 2.22
N ASN A 124 -21.94 9.19 1.39
CA ASN A 124 -22.10 10.54 0.88
C ASN A 124 -22.72 10.61 -0.52
N LEU A 125 -22.53 9.58 -1.34
CA LEU A 125 -23.01 9.57 -2.73
C LEU A 125 -24.24 8.66 -2.90
N PHE A 126 -24.28 7.55 -2.17
CA PHE A 126 -25.32 6.54 -2.33
C PHE A 126 -26.03 6.17 -1.02
N PRO A 127 -26.47 7.12 -0.18
CA PRO A 127 -27.01 6.84 1.16
C PRO A 127 -28.25 5.94 1.15
N ASN A 128 -29.03 5.97 0.07
CA ASN A 128 -30.30 5.25 -0.04
C ASN A 128 -30.24 4.04 -1.00
N ALA A 129 -29.05 3.67 -1.49
CA ALA A 129 -28.90 2.51 -2.35
C ALA A 129 -29.30 1.22 -1.60
N ARG A 130 -30.07 0.35 -2.26
CA ARG A 130 -30.51 -0.94 -1.72
C ARG A 130 -29.54 -2.02 -2.12
N ILE A 131 -28.43 -2.10 -1.39
CA ILE A 131 -27.33 -3.02 -1.65
C ILE A 131 -26.88 -3.69 -0.35
N ASP A 132 -26.15 -4.81 -0.46
CA ASP A 132 -25.50 -5.43 0.69
C ASP A 132 -24.19 -4.67 1.00
N ASP A 133 -24.22 -3.86 2.06
CA ASP A 133 -23.06 -3.07 2.51
C ASP A 133 -21.86 -3.95 2.88
N ALA A 134 -22.10 -5.15 3.41
CA ALA A 134 -21.03 -6.06 3.77
C ALA A 134 -20.38 -6.66 2.52
N GLU A 135 -21.16 -6.98 1.49
CA GLU A 135 -20.64 -7.40 0.19
C GLU A 135 -19.87 -6.29 -0.50
N LEU A 136 -20.43 -5.08 -0.55
CA LEU A 136 -19.77 -3.91 -1.14
C LEU A 136 -18.41 -3.67 -0.48
N LEU A 137 -18.35 -3.72 0.86
CA LEU A 137 -17.10 -3.55 1.62
C LEU A 137 -16.08 -4.64 1.31
N ARG A 138 -16.48 -5.92 1.33
CA ARG A 138 -15.60 -7.03 0.99
C ARG A 138 -15.04 -6.88 -0.43
N ASN A 139 -15.87 -6.51 -1.39
CA ASN A 139 -15.45 -6.35 -2.78
C ASN A 139 -14.56 -5.12 -2.98
N GLY A 140 -14.82 -4.01 -2.27
CA GLY A 140 -13.94 -2.84 -2.27
C GLY A 140 -12.54 -3.15 -1.74
N ILE A 141 -12.44 -3.89 -0.63
CA ILE A 141 -11.14 -4.37 -0.10
C ILE A 141 -10.43 -5.25 -1.12
N ARG A 142 -11.13 -6.23 -1.69
CA ARG A 142 -10.57 -7.12 -2.71
C ARG A 142 -10.09 -6.34 -3.92
N PHE A 143 -10.82 -5.33 -4.36
CA PHE A 143 -10.43 -4.49 -5.49
C PHE A 143 -9.07 -3.81 -5.26
N GLY A 144 -8.90 -3.17 -4.10
CA GLY A 144 -7.62 -2.57 -3.72
C GLY A 144 -6.46 -3.57 -3.70
N LYS A 145 -6.67 -4.76 -3.12
CA LYS A 145 -5.64 -5.82 -3.09
C LYS A 145 -5.28 -6.32 -4.49
N GLY A 146 -6.27 -6.49 -5.37
CA GLY A 146 -6.07 -6.89 -6.77
C GLY A 146 -5.19 -5.90 -7.53
N LEU A 147 -5.48 -4.60 -7.43
CA LEU A 147 -4.66 -3.55 -8.04
C LEU A 147 -3.21 -3.57 -7.52
N GLN A 148 -3.02 -3.82 -6.22
CA GLN A 148 -1.67 -3.90 -5.66
C GLN A 148 -0.91 -5.15 -6.09
N LEU A 149 -1.60 -6.30 -6.22
CA LEU A 149 -0.98 -7.50 -6.77
C LEU A 149 -0.53 -7.28 -8.22
N VAL A 150 -1.31 -6.59 -9.05
CA VAL A 150 -0.89 -6.20 -10.40
C VAL A 150 0.38 -5.34 -10.36
N ASN A 151 0.45 -4.34 -9.46
CA ASN A 151 1.66 -3.54 -9.31
C ASN A 151 2.88 -4.40 -8.91
N ILE A 152 2.73 -5.28 -7.92
CA ILE A 152 3.79 -6.20 -7.48
C ILE A 152 4.30 -7.07 -8.63
N LEU A 153 3.38 -7.64 -9.41
CA LEU A 153 3.71 -8.55 -10.50
C LEU A 153 4.30 -7.83 -11.72
N ARG A 154 3.81 -6.63 -12.04
CA ARG A 154 4.32 -5.80 -13.14
C ARG A 154 5.71 -5.23 -12.82
N ASP A 155 5.89 -4.73 -11.61
CA ASP A 155 7.09 -3.98 -11.20
C ASP A 155 8.17 -4.89 -10.61
N LEU A 156 7.94 -6.21 -10.54
CA LEU A 156 8.87 -7.21 -10.00
C LEU A 156 10.33 -7.00 -10.45
N PRO A 157 10.67 -6.82 -11.75
CA PRO A 157 12.07 -6.61 -12.15
C PRO A 157 12.67 -5.32 -11.58
N ARG A 158 11.88 -4.25 -11.42
CA ARG A 158 12.33 -2.98 -10.84
C ARG A 158 12.54 -3.15 -9.34
N ASP A 159 11.61 -3.78 -8.64
CA ASP A 159 11.71 -4.01 -7.21
C ASP A 159 12.91 -4.88 -6.85
N LEU A 160 13.16 -5.95 -7.61
CA LEU A 160 14.32 -6.83 -7.39
C LEU A 160 15.64 -6.08 -7.52
N ARG A 161 15.77 -5.20 -8.52
CA ARG A 161 16.97 -4.33 -8.68
C ARG A 161 17.14 -3.35 -7.51
N ASN A 162 16.06 -2.99 -6.84
CA ASN A 162 16.07 -2.19 -5.62
C ASN A 162 16.24 -3.05 -4.35
N GLY A 163 16.51 -4.34 -4.48
CA GLY A 163 16.68 -5.28 -3.35
C GLY A 163 15.37 -5.76 -2.72
N ARG A 164 14.22 -5.45 -3.32
CA ARG A 164 12.90 -5.74 -2.76
C ARG A 164 12.25 -6.90 -3.51
N CYS A 165 11.79 -7.91 -2.79
CA CYS A 165 11.00 -9.00 -3.34
C CYS A 165 9.68 -9.14 -2.57
N TYR A 166 8.56 -8.88 -3.25
CA TYR A 166 7.24 -9.05 -2.66
C TYR A 166 6.69 -10.47 -2.82
N LEU A 167 7.35 -11.33 -3.59
CA LEU A 167 6.96 -12.73 -3.72
C LEU A 167 7.33 -13.51 -2.45
N PRO A 168 6.41 -14.29 -1.85
CA PRO A 168 6.70 -15.07 -0.65
C PRO A 168 7.84 -16.08 -0.85
N ARG A 169 8.82 -16.06 0.05
CA ARG A 169 9.98 -16.97 0.03
C ARG A 169 9.56 -18.44 0.08
N GLU A 170 8.49 -18.77 0.80
CA GLU A 170 7.93 -20.13 0.82
C GLU A 170 7.37 -20.58 -0.54
N ARG A 171 6.82 -19.66 -1.35
CA ARG A 171 6.40 -20.00 -2.72
C ARG A 171 7.60 -20.22 -3.62
N LEU A 172 8.59 -19.33 -3.54
CA LEU A 172 9.84 -19.44 -4.30
C LEU A 172 10.55 -20.77 -3.99
N ALA A 173 10.70 -21.10 -2.70
CA ALA A 173 11.37 -22.33 -2.27
C ALA A 173 10.66 -23.60 -2.78
N ARG A 174 9.32 -23.63 -2.79
CA ARG A 174 8.55 -24.74 -3.36
C ARG A 174 8.78 -24.92 -4.86
N ALA A 175 9.12 -23.85 -5.57
CA ALA A 175 9.51 -23.88 -6.98
C ALA A 175 11.03 -24.06 -7.19
N GLY A 176 11.81 -24.28 -6.13
CA GLY A 176 13.26 -24.43 -6.21
C GLY A 176 14.02 -23.12 -6.45
N LEU A 177 13.42 -21.98 -6.08
CA LEU A 177 13.98 -20.64 -6.30
C LEU A 177 14.31 -19.90 -5.01
N VAL A 178 15.26 -18.97 -5.11
CA VAL A 178 15.49 -17.88 -4.16
C VAL A 178 15.31 -16.52 -4.87
N PRO A 179 15.01 -15.42 -4.14
CA PRO A 179 14.80 -14.09 -4.74
C PRO A 179 15.90 -13.62 -5.70
N GLU A 180 17.15 -13.95 -5.41
CA GLU A 180 18.34 -13.58 -6.18
C GLU A 180 18.35 -14.17 -7.59
N GLN A 181 17.60 -15.26 -7.81
CA GLN A 181 17.53 -15.98 -9.08
C GLN A 181 16.46 -15.45 -10.03
N LEU A 182 15.60 -14.54 -9.57
CA LEU A 182 14.39 -14.13 -10.28
C LEU A 182 14.63 -13.23 -11.51
N LEU A 183 15.81 -12.64 -11.63
CA LEU A 183 16.21 -11.85 -12.80
C LEU A 183 16.90 -12.71 -13.88
N ASP A 184 17.22 -13.97 -13.60
CA ASP A 184 17.83 -14.88 -14.56
C ASP A 184 16.74 -15.53 -15.43
N ALA A 185 16.84 -15.30 -16.75
CA ALA A 185 15.92 -15.84 -17.74
C ALA A 185 15.89 -17.38 -17.76
N GLY A 186 16.97 -18.05 -17.31
CA GLY A 186 17.01 -19.51 -17.18
C GLY A 186 16.01 -20.07 -16.16
N ASN A 187 15.56 -19.24 -15.22
CA ASN A 187 14.58 -19.61 -14.19
C ASN A 187 13.13 -19.26 -14.56
N ALA A 188 12.88 -18.76 -15.78
CA ALA A 188 11.55 -18.35 -16.21
C ALA A 188 10.47 -19.45 -16.04
N PRO A 189 10.72 -20.74 -16.33
CA PRO A 189 9.72 -21.80 -16.10
C PRO A 189 9.32 -21.95 -14.62
N GLN A 190 10.29 -21.96 -13.70
CA GLN A 190 10.06 -22.07 -12.27
C GLN A 190 9.38 -20.81 -11.72
N LEU A 191 9.79 -19.63 -12.19
CA LEU A 191 9.17 -18.37 -11.80
C LEU A 191 7.73 -18.31 -12.28
N LYS A 192 7.45 -18.79 -13.49
CA LYS A 192 6.08 -18.87 -14.03
C LYS A 192 5.15 -19.67 -13.11
N ALA A 193 5.62 -20.78 -12.55
CA ALA A 193 4.85 -21.59 -11.59
C ALA A 193 4.51 -20.86 -10.27
N VAL A 194 5.27 -19.82 -9.91
CA VAL A 194 4.97 -18.93 -8.77
C VAL A 194 4.10 -17.75 -9.20
N TYR A 195 4.35 -17.20 -10.39
CA TYR A 195 3.73 -16.00 -10.92
C TYR A 195 2.27 -16.23 -11.31
N GLU A 196 1.96 -17.33 -12.03
CA GLU A 196 0.61 -17.60 -12.52
C GLU A 196 -0.43 -17.69 -11.39
N PRO A 197 -0.22 -18.44 -10.29
CA PRO A 197 -1.18 -18.45 -9.18
C PRO A 197 -1.42 -17.07 -8.53
N LEU A 198 -0.42 -16.18 -8.55
CA LEU A 198 -0.58 -14.81 -8.04
C LEU A 198 -1.32 -13.92 -9.04
N LEU A 199 -1.14 -14.15 -10.34
CA LEU A 199 -1.91 -13.51 -11.39
C LEU A 199 -3.38 -13.94 -11.35
N ASP A 200 -3.65 -15.22 -11.10
CA ASP A 200 -5.00 -15.75 -10.89
C ASP A 200 -5.65 -15.08 -9.67
N LEU A 201 -4.93 -15.01 -8.55
CA LEU A 201 -5.39 -14.32 -7.34
C LEU A 201 -5.69 -12.82 -7.61
N ALA A 202 -4.82 -12.14 -8.36
CA ALA A 202 -5.07 -10.76 -8.77
C ALA A 202 -6.35 -10.65 -9.62
N SER A 203 -6.54 -11.58 -10.56
CA SER A 203 -7.71 -11.63 -11.44
C SER A 203 -9.00 -11.89 -10.66
N GLU A 204 -9.00 -12.79 -9.68
CA GLU A 204 -10.14 -13.03 -8.79
C GLU A 204 -10.51 -11.79 -7.97
N HIS A 205 -9.51 -11.07 -7.46
CA HIS A 205 -9.71 -9.80 -6.76
C HIS A 205 -10.26 -8.71 -7.66
N LEU A 206 -9.79 -8.62 -8.91
CA LEU A 206 -10.29 -7.66 -9.89
C LEU A 206 -11.70 -8.02 -10.37
N ALA A 207 -12.06 -9.29 -10.46
CA ALA A 207 -13.43 -9.73 -10.72
C ALA A 207 -14.39 -9.28 -9.59
N ALA A 208 -13.96 -9.34 -8.34
CA ALA A 208 -14.70 -8.75 -7.23
C ALA A 208 -14.79 -7.22 -7.36
N GLY A 209 -13.71 -6.57 -7.82
CA GLY A 209 -13.69 -5.15 -8.15
C GLY A 209 -14.68 -4.77 -9.24
N TRP A 210 -14.86 -5.62 -10.26
CA TRP A 210 -15.88 -5.45 -11.27
C TRP A 210 -17.29 -5.50 -10.67
N CYS A 211 -17.58 -6.48 -9.81
CA CYS A 211 -18.85 -6.51 -9.09
C CYS A 211 -19.04 -5.24 -8.23
N TYR A 212 -17.99 -4.79 -7.55
CA TYR A 212 -18.01 -3.55 -6.75
C TYR A 212 -18.36 -2.31 -7.59
N THR A 213 -17.71 -2.09 -8.74
CA THR A 213 -17.96 -0.90 -9.56
C THR A 213 -19.30 -0.92 -10.28
N ASN A 214 -19.97 -2.08 -10.35
CA ASN A 214 -21.29 -2.24 -10.95
C ASN A 214 -22.42 -2.40 -9.90
N ALA A 215 -22.09 -2.34 -8.61
CA ALA A 215 -23.07 -2.53 -7.53
C ALA A 215 -23.87 -1.24 -7.20
N LEU A 216 -23.33 -0.07 -7.53
CA LEU A 216 -23.86 1.25 -7.17
C LEU A 216 -24.29 2.07 -8.39
#